data_AF-A0A2U1KNY1-F1
#
_entry.id   AF-A0A2U1KNY1-F1
#
_cell.length_a   1.000
_cell.length_b   1.000
_cell.length_c   1.000
_cell.angle_alpha   90.00
_cell.angle_beta   90.00
_cell.angle_gamma   90.00
#
_symmetry.space_group_name_H-M   'P 1'
#
loop_
_entity.id
_entity.type
_entity.pdbx_description
1 polymer ?
#
loop_
_entity_poly.entity_id
_entity_poly.type
_entity_poly.pdbx_seq_one_letter_code
_entity_poly.pdbx_strand_id
1 'polypeptide(L)'
;MVKIISLNVSGLGTDDKVNWVKEIGEGEKPCVVGLQETKLKEVDETFVKRMWYENNFGFAQLNSDGRSGGIMTIWDSNIFEGTHAAGEDGFLAVVGKWKGVEGLVGLLNIYGPRDEYQRLQLWNKLGNLLGMRDVMWCIFGDFNENAVETTDHIMVRCSYASAVWSKICLWWNIGRFNGSSLSDILSSYGLVSSKLESVWQAVIWSSFYLIWKARNSKVFRSKEMVVADMFFEIQFEFMAGL
;
A
#
# COMPACT_ATOMS: atom_id res chain seq x y z
N MET A 1 -1.07 -10.64 -24.54
CA MET A 1 -1.60 -10.00 -23.30
C MET A 1 -0.42 -9.36 -22.59
N VAL A 2 -0.54 -8.11 -22.17
CA VAL A 2 0.52 -7.42 -21.41
C VAL A 2 0.47 -7.93 -19.96
N LYS A 3 1.60 -8.42 -19.43
CA LYS A 3 1.70 -8.90 -18.05
C LYS A 3 2.93 -8.29 -17.39
N ILE A 4 2.70 -7.49 -16.37
CA ILE A 4 3.73 -6.85 -15.55
C ILE A 4 3.65 -7.42 -14.15
N ILE A 5 4.79 -7.83 -13.59
CA ILE A 5 4.89 -8.30 -12.20
C ILE A 5 5.73 -7.31 -11.41
N SER A 6 5.31 -7.02 -10.17
CA SER A 6 6.08 -6.21 -9.23
C SER A 6 6.27 -6.97 -7.93
N LEU A 7 7.51 -7.06 -7.44
CA LEU A 7 7.87 -7.82 -6.24
C LEU A 7 8.83 -7.02 -5.36
N ASN A 8 8.45 -6.80 -4.11
CA ASN A 8 9.42 -6.46 -3.06
C ASN A 8 10.11 -7.75 -2.61
N VAL A 9 11.38 -7.92 -2.97
CA VAL A 9 12.14 -9.17 -2.75
C VAL A 9 12.93 -9.15 -1.44
N SER A 10 13.06 -8.00 -0.79
CA SER A 10 13.76 -7.83 0.50
C SER A 10 15.18 -8.43 0.53
N GLY A 11 15.88 -8.38 -0.60
CA GLY A 11 17.25 -8.81 -0.84
C GLY A 11 17.36 -9.93 -1.86
N LEU A 12 18.35 -9.89 -2.75
CA LEU A 12 18.66 -10.91 -3.77
C LEU A 12 20.08 -11.48 -3.63
N GLY A 13 20.66 -11.40 -2.43
CA GLY A 13 22.02 -11.88 -2.17
C GLY A 13 22.18 -13.42 -2.09
N THR A 14 21.10 -14.18 -2.26
CA THR A 14 21.11 -15.65 -2.20
C THR A 14 20.52 -16.27 -3.45
N ASP A 15 21.06 -17.42 -3.84
CA ASP A 15 20.62 -18.15 -5.04
C ASP A 15 19.16 -18.61 -4.94
N ASP A 16 18.68 -18.96 -3.75
CA ASP A 16 17.29 -19.36 -3.54
C ASP A 16 16.30 -18.28 -3.97
N LYS A 17 16.57 -17.01 -3.65
CA LYS A 17 15.69 -15.90 -4.04
C LYS A 17 15.79 -15.55 -5.51
N VAL A 18 17.00 -15.61 -6.07
CA VAL A 18 17.25 -15.46 -7.52
C VAL A 18 16.45 -16.51 -8.29
N ASN A 19 16.51 -17.78 -7.86
CA ASN A 19 15.78 -18.89 -8.46
C ASN A 19 14.26 -18.73 -8.28
N TRP A 20 13.81 -18.29 -7.11
CA TRP A 20 12.37 -18.03 -6.86
C TRP A 20 11.81 -16.97 -7.82
N VAL A 21 12.54 -15.87 -8.06
CA VAL A 21 12.14 -14.87 -9.07
C VAL A 21 12.07 -15.49 -10.47
N LYS A 22 13.03 -16.35 -10.81
CA LYS A 22 13.07 -17.06 -12.10
C LYS A 22 11.87 -18.00 -12.27
N GLU A 23 11.54 -18.79 -11.25
CA GLU A 23 10.39 -19.71 -11.28
C GLU A 23 9.06 -18.96 -11.52
N ILE A 24 8.88 -17.80 -10.88
CA ILE A 24 7.74 -16.91 -11.16
C ILE A 24 7.76 -16.46 -12.63
N GLY A 25 8.93 -16.05 -13.13
CA GLY A 25 9.12 -15.66 -14.53
C GLY A 25 8.74 -16.78 -15.51
N GLU A 26 9.21 -18.00 -15.28
CA GLU A 26 8.94 -19.17 -16.12
C GLU A 26 7.45 -19.58 -16.11
N GLY A 27 6.81 -19.51 -14.95
CA GLY A 27 5.39 -19.84 -14.79
C GLY A 27 4.45 -18.78 -15.36
N GLU A 28 4.72 -17.51 -15.09
CA GLU A 28 3.83 -16.41 -15.47
C GLU A 28 4.13 -15.82 -16.85
N LYS A 29 5.38 -15.90 -17.31
CA LYS A 29 5.89 -15.30 -18.55
C LYS A 29 5.57 -13.80 -18.68
N PRO A 30 5.93 -12.96 -17.70
CA PRO A 30 5.66 -11.52 -17.73
C PRO A 30 6.57 -10.77 -18.71
N CYS A 31 6.03 -9.81 -19.46
CA CYS A 31 6.84 -8.96 -20.32
C CYS A 31 7.72 -7.95 -19.55
N VAL A 32 7.37 -7.65 -18.30
CA VAL A 32 8.15 -6.78 -17.40
C VAL A 32 8.10 -7.31 -15.97
N VAL A 33 9.23 -7.30 -15.27
CA VAL A 33 9.34 -7.56 -13.84
C VAL A 33 10.01 -6.37 -13.14
N GLY A 34 9.32 -5.78 -12.18
CA GLY A 34 9.85 -4.78 -11.26
C GLY A 34 10.22 -5.40 -9.93
N LEU A 35 11.45 -5.20 -9.47
CA LEU A 35 11.97 -5.68 -8.20
C LEU A 35 12.32 -4.50 -7.28
N GLN A 36 11.84 -4.53 -6.05
CA GLN A 36 12.16 -3.55 -4.99
C GLN A 36 12.92 -4.21 -3.83
N GLU A 37 13.71 -3.42 -3.11
CA GLU A 37 14.62 -3.92 -2.06
C GLU A 37 15.55 -5.03 -2.55
N THR A 38 16.18 -4.86 -3.72
CA THR A 38 17.13 -5.87 -4.25
C THR A 38 18.34 -6.08 -3.33
N LYS A 39 18.75 -5.05 -2.59
CA LYS A 39 19.96 -4.97 -1.74
C LYS A 39 21.23 -5.31 -2.50
N LEU A 40 21.20 -5.09 -3.81
CA LEU A 40 22.31 -5.33 -4.72
C LEU A 40 23.00 -4.01 -5.05
N LYS A 41 24.33 -4.05 -5.06
CA LYS A 41 25.15 -3.05 -5.77
C LYS A 41 25.01 -3.27 -7.28
N GLU A 42 25.81 -2.56 -8.06
CA GLU A 42 25.90 -2.75 -9.51
C GLU A 42 26.01 -4.24 -9.87
N VAL A 43 25.09 -4.70 -10.72
CA VAL A 43 25.10 -6.06 -11.26
C VAL A 43 25.34 -6.05 -12.76
N ASP A 44 25.91 -7.13 -13.26
CA ASP A 44 26.10 -7.36 -14.68
C ASP A 44 24.94 -8.15 -15.30
N GLU A 45 24.93 -8.22 -16.63
CA GLU A 45 23.96 -8.98 -17.39
C GLU A 45 23.97 -10.48 -17.02
N THR A 46 25.14 -11.03 -16.67
CA THR A 46 25.29 -12.43 -16.24
C THR A 46 24.44 -12.73 -15.01
N PHE A 47 24.44 -11.84 -14.02
CA PHE A 47 23.61 -11.98 -12.83
C PHE A 47 22.11 -11.91 -13.17
N VAL A 48 21.71 -10.92 -13.97
CA VAL A 48 20.30 -10.74 -14.34
C VAL A 48 19.77 -11.93 -15.14
N LYS A 49 20.59 -12.49 -16.03
CA LYS A 49 20.27 -13.71 -16.80
C LYS A 49 19.96 -14.92 -15.93
N ARG A 50 20.45 -14.97 -14.69
CA ARG A 50 20.12 -16.05 -13.73
C ARG A 50 18.72 -15.90 -13.15
N MET A 51 18.15 -14.70 -13.15
CA MET A 51 16.80 -14.41 -12.64
C MET A 51 15.76 -14.35 -13.77
N TRP A 52 16.17 -13.96 -14.97
CA TRP A 52 15.27 -13.86 -16.11
C TRP A 52 15.06 -15.21 -16.79
N TYR A 53 13.90 -15.38 -17.43
CA TYR A 53 13.45 -16.66 -17.98
C TYR A 53 13.63 -16.79 -19.50
N GLU A 54 13.90 -15.69 -20.22
CA GLU A 54 14.19 -15.69 -21.66
C GLU A 54 15.64 -15.32 -21.96
N ASN A 55 16.09 -15.55 -23.19
CA ASN A 55 17.45 -15.17 -23.61
C ASN A 55 17.58 -13.69 -24.00
N ASN A 56 16.49 -13.07 -24.46
CA ASN A 56 16.51 -11.68 -24.93
C ASN A 56 15.81 -10.78 -23.92
N PHE A 57 16.58 -9.97 -23.21
CA PHE A 57 16.06 -9.09 -22.17
C PHE A 57 16.85 -7.80 -22.11
N GLY A 58 16.26 -6.80 -21.48
CA GLY A 58 16.94 -5.60 -21.05
C GLY A 58 16.66 -5.37 -19.58
N PHE A 59 17.51 -4.58 -18.93
CA PHE A 59 17.28 -4.20 -17.55
C PHE A 59 17.82 -2.81 -17.25
N ALA A 60 17.28 -2.22 -16.20
CA ALA A 60 17.82 -1.03 -15.56
C ALA A 60 17.88 -1.26 -14.05
N GLN A 61 18.83 -0.61 -13.39
CA GLN A 61 19.06 -0.76 -11.97
C GLN A 61 19.28 0.62 -11.32
N LEU A 62 18.69 0.78 -10.14
CA LEU A 62 19.11 1.75 -9.13
C LEU A 62 19.83 0.97 -8.01
N ASN A 63 21.11 1.29 -7.80
CA ASN A 63 21.97 0.56 -6.87
C ASN A 63 21.52 0.72 -5.40
N SER A 64 21.88 -0.25 -4.58
CA SER A 64 21.81 -0.13 -3.12
C SER A 64 23.08 0.56 -2.61
N ASP A 65 22.98 1.88 -2.39
CA ASP A 65 24.01 2.71 -1.76
C ASP A 65 23.61 3.08 -0.32
N GLY A 66 24.39 2.63 0.66
CA GLY A 66 24.18 2.92 2.08
C GLY A 66 22.93 2.25 2.66
N ARG A 67 21.88 3.05 2.96
CA ARG A 67 20.60 2.57 3.53
C ARG A 67 19.53 2.28 2.47
N SER A 68 19.79 2.57 1.19
CA SER A 68 18.82 2.37 0.11
C SER A 68 18.68 0.89 -0.25
N GLY A 69 17.45 0.44 -0.49
CA GLY A 69 17.16 -0.98 -0.77
C GLY A 69 17.52 -1.43 -2.19
N GLY A 70 17.77 -0.54 -3.14
CA GLY A 70 17.97 -0.87 -4.56
C GLY A 70 16.66 -1.25 -5.28
N ILE A 71 16.58 -0.89 -6.56
CA ILE A 71 15.41 -1.12 -7.43
C ILE A 71 15.91 -1.65 -8.78
N MET A 72 15.21 -2.60 -9.38
CA MET A 72 15.57 -3.14 -10.70
C MET A 72 14.32 -3.37 -11.53
N THR A 73 14.39 -3.06 -12.82
CA THR A 73 13.34 -3.36 -13.78
C THR A 73 13.94 -4.19 -14.90
N ILE A 74 13.38 -5.37 -15.15
CA ILE A 74 13.80 -6.30 -16.22
C ILE A 74 12.63 -6.43 -17.20
N TRP A 75 12.90 -6.50 -18.50
CA TRP A 75 11.87 -6.61 -19.53
C TRP A 75 12.28 -7.53 -20.67
N ASP A 76 11.29 -8.06 -21.38
CA ASP A 76 11.49 -8.79 -22.65
C ASP A 76 11.81 -7.79 -23.78
N SER A 77 13.04 -7.85 -24.29
CA SER A 77 13.51 -6.96 -25.37
C SER A 77 12.82 -7.21 -26.71
N ASN A 78 12.05 -8.28 -26.87
CA ASN A 78 11.19 -8.49 -28.04
C ASN A 78 9.88 -7.70 -27.97
N ILE A 79 9.52 -7.20 -26.78
CA ILE A 79 8.27 -6.49 -26.49
C ILE A 79 8.53 -5.02 -26.19
N PHE A 80 9.57 -4.72 -25.41
CA PHE A 80 9.93 -3.36 -25.01
C PHE A 80 11.41 -3.09 -25.23
N GLU A 81 11.73 -2.01 -25.93
CA GLU A 81 13.09 -1.53 -26.14
C GLU A 81 13.34 -0.31 -25.25
N GLY A 82 13.95 -0.52 -24.08
CA GLY A 82 14.34 0.55 -23.16
C GLY A 82 15.47 1.39 -23.73
N THR A 83 15.26 2.71 -23.84
CA THR A 83 16.23 3.64 -24.46
C THR A 83 16.88 4.59 -23.46
N HIS A 84 16.15 4.97 -22.42
CA HIS A 84 16.62 5.89 -21.39
C HIS A 84 16.15 5.36 -20.04
N ALA A 85 17.06 5.33 -19.06
CA ALA A 85 16.73 4.99 -17.68
C ALA A 85 17.20 6.10 -16.76
N ALA A 86 16.37 6.43 -15.77
CA ALA A 86 16.69 7.40 -14.72
C ALA A 86 16.01 6.95 -13.42
N GLY A 87 16.68 7.15 -12.29
CA GLY A 87 16.13 6.78 -11.00
C GLY A 87 16.67 7.69 -9.91
N GLU A 88 15.87 7.85 -8.86
CA GLU A 88 16.24 8.50 -7.61
C GLU A 88 15.72 7.65 -6.45
N ASP A 89 16.04 8.04 -5.21
CA ASP A 89 15.46 7.42 -4.03
C ASP A 89 13.92 7.29 -4.16
N GLY A 90 13.48 6.04 -4.25
CA GLY A 90 12.07 5.64 -4.28
C GLY A 90 11.49 5.33 -5.66
N PHE A 91 12.22 5.50 -6.77
CA PHE A 91 11.75 5.04 -8.08
C PHE A 91 12.86 4.78 -9.10
N LEU A 92 12.54 3.95 -10.10
CA LEU A 92 13.32 3.74 -11.31
C LEU A 92 12.39 3.84 -12.53
N ALA A 93 12.67 4.80 -13.40
CA ALA A 93 11.96 5.02 -14.66
C ALA A 93 12.77 4.52 -15.85
N VAL A 94 12.12 3.83 -16.78
CA VAL A 94 12.69 3.41 -18.06
C VAL A 94 11.76 3.83 -19.19
N VAL A 95 12.23 4.67 -20.10
CA VAL A 95 11.48 5.14 -21.27
C VAL A 95 11.98 4.45 -22.52
N GLY A 96 11.06 4.00 -23.37
CA GLY A 96 11.38 3.21 -24.54
C GLY A 96 10.23 3.08 -25.52
N LYS A 97 10.39 2.13 -26.45
CA LYS A 97 9.37 1.80 -27.44
C LYS A 97 8.73 0.46 -27.09
N TRP A 98 7.41 0.43 -27.10
CA TRP A 98 6.66 -0.80 -26.92
C TRP A 98 6.15 -1.31 -28.27
N LYS A 99 6.41 -2.59 -28.57
CA LYS A 99 6.04 -3.19 -29.85
C LYS A 99 4.53 -3.11 -30.08
N GLY A 100 4.14 -2.46 -31.17
CA GLY A 100 2.73 -2.29 -31.54
C GLY A 100 2.01 -1.15 -30.83
N VAL A 101 2.73 -0.31 -30.09
CA VAL A 101 2.21 0.93 -29.50
C VAL A 101 2.90 2.12 -30.17
N GLU A 102 2.12 3.10 -30.61
CA GLU A 102 2.65 4.34 -31.17
C GLU A 102 3.08 5.29 -30.03
N GLY A 103 4.21 5.98 -30.21
CA GLY A 103 4.77 6.88 -29.21
C GLY A 103 5.70 6.21 -28.20
N LEU A 104 6.09 6.95 -27.17
CA LEU A 104 6.97 6.48 -26.11
C LEU A 104 6.16 5.85 -24.97
N VAL A 105 6.70 4.77 -24.42
CA VAL A 105 6.17 4.12 -23.22
C VAL A 105 7.19 4.22 -22.10
N GLY A 106 6.74 4.63 -20.92
CA GLY A 106 7.54 4.71 -19.71
C GLY A 106 7.14 3.62 -18.72
N LEU A 107 8.11 2.85 -18.23
CA LEU A 107 7.97 1.92 -17.11
C LEU A 107 8.44 2.63 -15.85
N LEU A 108 7.56 2.81 -14.87
CA LEU A 108 7.89 3.48 -13.62
C LEU A 108 7.74 2.48 -12.46
N ASN A 109 8.88 1.98 -11.99
CA ASN A 109 8.99 1.04 -10.88
C ASN A 109 9.23 1.80 -9.58
N ILE A 110 8.25 1.77 -8.66
CA ILE A 110 8.25 2.56 -7.43
C ILE A 110 8.56 1.69 -6.21
N TYR A 111 9.37 2.23 -5.31
CA TYR A 111 9.51 1.77 -3.93
C TYR A 111 9.29 2.95 -2.98
N GLY A 112 8.04 3.19 -2.60
CA GLY A 112 7.64 4.33 -1.79
C GLY A 112 8.30 4.31 -0.40
N PRO A 113 8.72 5.45 0.16
CA PRO A 113 9.23 5.49 1.52
C PRO A 113 8.10 5.30 2.53
N ARG A 114 8.42 4.66 3.67
CA ARG A 114 7.48 4.49 4.79
C ARG A 114 7.18 5.81 5.50
N ASP A 115 8.15 6.72 5.51
CA ASP A 115 8.01 8.07 6.06
C ASP A 115 7.09 8.92 5.17
N GLU A 116 6.08 9.53 5.79
CA GLU A 116 5.04 10.28 5.08
C GLU A 116 5.58 11.52 4.37
N TYR A 117 6.46 12.27 5.03
CA TYR A 117 7.05 13.46 4.44
C TYR A 117 7.87 13.09 3.20
N GLN A 118 8.72 12.06 3.30
CA GLN A 118 9.46 11.56 2.15
C GLN A 118 8.53 11.02 1.05
N ARG A 119 7.39 10.41 1.40
CA ARG A 119 6.41 9.92 0.42
C ARG A 119 5.76 11.06 -0.33
N LEU A 120 5.40 12.15 0.36
CA LEU A 120 4.91 13.37 -0.30
C LEU A 120 5.96 13.97 -1.25
N GLN A 121 7.23 14.01 -0.83
CA GLN A 121 8.32 14.47 -1.70
C GLN A 121 8.48 13.58 -2.94
N LEU A 122 8.40 12.25 -2.78
CA LEU A 122 8.39 11.30 -3.90
C LEU A 122 7.24 11.61 -4.85
N TRP A 123 6.01 11.78 -4.35
CA TRP A 123 4.85 12.09 -5.18
C TRP A 123 5.00 13.41 -5.96
N ASN A 124 5.60 14.44 -5.36
CA ASN A 124 5.89 15.70 -6.07
C ASN A 124 6.88 15.48 -7.23
N LYS A 125 7.94 14.69 -7.01
CA LYS A 125 8.90 14.33 -8.06
C LYS A 125 8.23 13.53 -9.18
N LEU A 126 7.42 12.54 -8.82
CA LEU A 126 6.67 11.74 -9.78
C LEU A 126 5.67 12.58 -10.57
N GLY A 127 5.00 13.56 -9.94
CA GLY A 127 4.10 14.49 -10.64
C GLY A 127 4.81 15.24 -11.78
N ASN A 128 6.05 15.69 -11.56
CA ASN A 128 6.85 16.34 -12.59
C ASN A 128 7.24 15.37 -13.72
N LEU A 129 7.66 14.15 -13.38
CA LEU A 129 8.05 13.11 -14.34
C LEU A 129 6.87 12.63 -15.19
N LEU A 130 5.70 12.41 -14.56
CA LEU A 130 4.47 12.01 -15.24
C LEU A 130 3.86 13.15 -16.07
N GLY A 131 4.23 14.40 -15.78
CA GLY A 131 3.84 15.58 -16.57
C GLY A 131 4.61 15.73 -17.88
N MET A 132 5.61 14.89 -18.17
CA MET A 132 6.29 14.86 -19.47
C MET A 132 5.27 14.52 -20.56
N ARG A 133 5.13 15.43 -21.53
CA ARG A 133 4.25 15.23 -22.69
C ARG A 133 4.78 14.07 -23.54
N ASP A 134 3.87 13.37 -24.19
CA ASP A 134 4.16 12.33 -25.20
C ASP A 134 4.78 11.01 -24.69
N VAL A 135 4.64 10.71 -23.39
CA VAL A 135 4.98 9.40 -22.81
C VAL A 135 3.76 8.76 -22.15
N MET A 136 3.44 7.52 -22.54
CA MET A 136 2.42 6.71 -21.86
C MET A 136 3.07 5.91 -20.72
N TRP A 137 2.66 6.16 -19.49
CA TRP A 137 3.28 5.55 -18.31
C TRP A 137 2.56 4.30 -17.82
N CYS A 138 3.32 3.21 -17.66
CA CYS A 138 2.96 2.05 -16.84
C CYS A 138 3.60 2.20 -15.46
N ILE A 139 2.79 2.47 -14.44
CA ILE A 139 3.24 2.67 -13.07
C ILE A 139 2.95 1.42 -12.26
N PHE A 140 3.96 0.91 -11.57
CA PHE A 140 3.89 -0.30 -10.74
C PHE A 140 4.92 -0.22 -9.61
N GLY A 141 4.80 -1.06 -8.60
CA GLY A 141 5.72 -1.03 -7.47
C GLY A 141 5.07 -1.34 -6.14
N ASP A 142 5.88 -1.18 -5.10
CA ASP A 142 5.43 -1.11 -3.71
C ASP A 142 5.36 0.37 -3.33
N PHE A 143 4.16 0.92 -3.24
CA PHE A 143 3.95 2.35 -2.96
C PHE A 143 4.12 2.69 -1.47
N ASN A 144 4.18 1.68 -0.59
CA ASN A 144 4.11 1.85 0.87
C ASN A 144 2.99 2.82 1.31
N GLU A 145 1.87 2.83 0.57
CA GLU A 145 0.72 3.66 0.89
C GLU A 145 -0.10 3.00 1.99
N ASN A 146 0.40 3.11 3.22
CA ASN A 146 -0.41 2.87 4.39
C ASN A 146 -1.26 4.11 4.61
N ALA A 147 -2.58 3.98 4.60
CA ALA A 147 -3.45 5.04 5.11
C ALA A 147 -2.92 5.42 6.50
N VAL A 148 -2.52 6.67 6.69
CA VAL A 148 -1.94 7.13 7.96
C VAL A 148 -2.88 6.69 9.08
N GLU A 149 -2.38 5.84 9.97
CA GLU A 149 -3.13 5.37 11.14
C GLU A 149 -3.17 6.50 12.18
N THR A 150 -3.86 7.59 11.84
CA THR A 150 -4.20 8.65 12.78
C THR A 150 -5.24 8.15 13.77
N THR A 151 -5.39 8.83 14.90
CA THR A 151 -6.46 8.51 15.84
C THR A 151 -7.83 8.59 15.17
N ASP A 152 -8.04 9.53 14.25
CA ASP A 152 -9.26 9.62 13.44
C ASP A 152 -9.41 8.43 12.48
N HIS A 153 -8.33 7.96 11.85
CA HIS A 153 -8.41 6.77 11.00
C HIS A 153 -8.71 5.51 11.81
N ILE A 154 -7.93 5.21 12.85
CA ILE A 154 -8.07 3.98 13.62
C ILE A 154 -9.40 3.89 14.37
N MET A 155 -9.91 5.02 14.89
CA MET A 155 -11.10 5.05 15.74
C MET A 155 -12.38 5.36 14.99
N VAL A 156 -12.31 5.99 13.81
CA VAL A 156 -13.49 6.55 13.15
C VAL A 156 -13.58 6.16 11.67
N ARG A 157 -12.56 6.50 10.88
CA ARG A 157 -12.67 6.44 9.41
C ARG A 157 -12.34 5.09 8.80
N CYS A 158 -11.55 4.26 9.47
CA CYS A 158 -11.21 2.95 8.92
C CYS A 158 -12.50 2.14 8.72
N SER A 159 -12.53 1.32 7.66
CA SER A 159 -13.73 0.57 7.26
C SER A 159 -14.33 -0.25 8.42
N TYR A 160 -13.48 -0.81 9.26
CA TYR A 160 -13.88 -1.52 10.47
C TYR A 160 -14.60 -0.62 11.49
N ALA A 161 -13.96 0.47 11.93
CA ALA A 161 -14.52 1.36 12.94
C ALA A 161 -15.79 2.07 12.42
N SER A 162 -15.78 2.53 11.17
CA SER A 162 -16.94 3.15 10.54
C SER A 162 -18.16 2.21 10.48
N ALA A 163 -17.94 0.91 10.23
CA ALA A 163 -19.00 -0.08 10.26
C ALA A 163 -19.55 -0.33 11.67
N VAL A 164 -18.69 -0.33 12.70
CA VAL A 164 -19.10 -0.40 14.11
C VAL A 164 -19.94 0.83 14.48
N TRP A 165 -19.47 2.04 14.18
CA TRP A 165 -20.21 3.28 14.42
C TRP A 165 -21.54 3.33 13.69
N SER A 166 -21.60 2.83 12.45
CA SER A 166 -22.86 2.73 11.72
C SER A 166 -23.90 1.86 12.43
N LYS A 167 -23.49 0.75 13.06
CA LYS A 167 -24.38 -0.10 13.86
C LYS A 167 -24.82 0.60 15.17
N ILE A 168 -23.91 1.30 15.83
CA ILE A 168 -24.22 2.07 17.06
C ILE A 168 -25.21 3.19 16.76
N CYS A 169 -24.98 3.98 15.72
CA CYS A 169 -25.89 5.06 15.32
C CYS A 169 -27.28 4.53 14.94
N LEU A 170 -27.35 3.36 14.31
CA LEU A 170 -28.62 2.68 14.02
C LEU A 170 -29.31 2.22 15.31
N TRP A 171 -28.57 1.65 16.26
CA TRP A 171 -29.11 1.22 17.55
C TRP A 171 -29.73 2.38 18.34
N TRP A 172 -29.12 3.57 18.26
CA TRP A 172 -29.59 4.77 18.94
C TRP A 172 -30.57 5.63 18.12
N ASN A 173 -30.95 5.18 16.91
CA ASN A 173 -31.83 5.91 16.00
C ASN A 173 -31.35 7.34 15.66
N ILE A 174 -30.02 7.53 15.57
CA ILE A 174 -29.36 8.82 15.30
C ILE A 174 -29.17 9.05 13.78
N GLY A 175 -29.47 8.05 12.95
CA GLY A 175 -29.31 8.11 11.49
C GLY A 175 -27.94 7.61 11.03
N ARG A 176 -27.49 8.08 9.86
CA ARG A 176 -26.20 7.64 9.28
C ARG A 176 -25.03 8.38 9.92
N PHE A 177 -23.99 7.62 10.25
CA PHE A 177 -22.73 8.16 10.71
C PHE A 177 -22.07 9.00 9.61
N ASN A 178 -21.91 10.32 9.84
CA ASN A 178 -21.23 11.25 8.94
C ASN A 178 -19.90 11.77 9.52
N GLY A 179 -19.47 11.24 10.67
CA GLY A 179 -18.27 11.70 11.36
C GLY A 179 -17.01 11.33 10.59
N SER A 180 -16.15 12.33 10.38
CA SER A 180 -14.85 12.19 9.74
C SER A 180 -13.70 12.23 10.75
N SER A 181 -13.97 12.62 12.00
CA SER A 181 -12.97 12.73 13.07
C SER A 181 -13.50 12.28 14.43
N LEU A 182 -12.59 12.13 15.39
CA LEU A 182 -12.92 11.94 16.80
C LEU A 182 -13.79 13.08 17.34
N SER A 183 -13.54 14.33 16.93
CA SER A 183 -14.30 15.48 17.41
C SER A 183 -15.76 15.39 17.00
N ASP A 184 -16.04 14.86 15.81
CA ASP A 184 -17.41 14.68 15.31
C ASP A 184 -18.18 13.67 16.18
N ILE A 185 -17.50 12.61 16.64
CA ILE A 185 -18.09 11.63 17.56
C ILE A 185 -18.29 12.23 18.95
N LEU A 186 -17.25 12.86 19.50
CA LEU A 186 -17.29 13.41 20.86
C LEU A 186 -18.30 14.57 21.00
N SER A 187 -18.54 15.32 19.91
CA SER A 187 -19.51 16.41 19.86
C SER A 187 -20.95 15.97 19.52
N SER A 188 -21.20 14.67 19.36
CA SER A 188 -22.52 14.14 18.97
C SER A 188 -23.58 14.14 20.09
N TYR A 189 -23.30 14.72 21.26
CA TYR A 189 -24.23 14.78 22.39
C TYR A 189 -25.55 15.52 22.06
N GLY A 190 -25.53 16.46 21.12
CA GLY A 190 -26.73 17.15 20.64
C GLY A 190 -27.68 16.30 19.79
N LEU A 191 -27.30 15.06 19.44
CA LEU A 191 -28.11 14.14 18.65
C LEU A 191 -29.06 13.27 19.50
N VAL A 192 -28.89 13.31 20.83
CA VAL A 192 -29.73 12.58 21.78
C VAL A 192 -30.44 13.54 22.73
N SER A 193 -31.55 13.11 23.33
CA SER A 193 -32.22 13.92 24.36
C SER A 193 -31.30 14.17 25.55
N SER A 194 -31.40 15.33 26.21
CA SER A 194 -30.57 15.70 27.36
C SER A 194 -30.63 14.68 28.52
N LYS A 195 -31.73 13.94 28.65
CA LYS A 195 -31.87 12.86 29.65
C LYS A 195 -30.98 11.65 29.38
N LEU A 196 -30.55 11.45 28.14
CA LEU A 196 -29.75 10.32 27.68
C LEU A 196 -28.29 10.70 27.37
N GLU A 197 -27.91 11.96 27.58
CA GLU A 197 -26.61 12.49 27.19
C GLU A 197 -25.44 11.79 27.91
N SER A 198 -25.55 11.59 29.22
CA SER A 198 -24.55 10.85 30.01
C SER A 198 -24.42 9.40 29.57
N VAL A 199 -25.55 8.78 29.20
CA VAL A 199 -25.63 7.40 28.72
C VAL A 199 -24.97 7.27 27.35
N TRP A 200 -25.23 8.22 26.46
CA TRP A 200 -24.61 8.28 25.15
C TRP A 200 -23.09 8.48 25.23
N GLN A 201 -22.62 9.34 26.14
CA GLN A 201 -21.18 9.49 26.41
C GLN A 201 -20.54 8.18 26.86
N ALA A 202 -21.21 7.41 27.73
CA ALA A 202 -20.72 6.09 28.15
C ALA A 202 -20.60 5.12 26.95
N VAL A 203 -21.58 5.10 26.04
CA VAL A 203 -21.50 4.30 24.80
C VAL A 203 -20.31 4.72 23.94
N ILE A 204 -20.05 6.01 23.79
CA ILE A 204 -18.91 6.51 23.02
C ILE A 204 -17.58 6.02 23.63
N TRP A 205 -17.38 6.22 24.94
CA TRP A 205 -16.14 5.84 25.62
C TRP A 205 -15.89 4.33 25.61
N SER A 206 -16.93 3.53 25.86
CA SER A 206 -16.85 2.06 25.78
C SER A 206 -16.53 1.60 24.36
N SER A 207 -17.13 2.22 23.35
CA SER A 207 -16.87 1.90 21.94
C SER A 207 -15.43 2.20 21.55
N PHE A 208 -14.89 3.38 21.93
CA PHE A 208 -13.47 3.68 21.69
C PHE A 208 -12.54 2.69 22.36
N TYR A 209 -12.80 2.36 23.63
CA TYR A 209 -11.99 1.40 24.36
C TYR A 209 -12.01 0.01 23.71
N LEU A 210 -13.18 -0.49 23.32
CA LEU A 210 -13.34 -1.82 22.72
C LEU A 210 -12.75 -1.88 21.31
N ILE A 211 -12.94 -0.85 20.48
CA ILE A 211 -12.29 -0.73 19.17
C ILE A 211 -10.77 -0.75 19.34
N TRP A 212 -10.22 0.04 20.26
CA TRP A 212 -8.79 0.05 20.57
C TRP A 212 -8.30 -1.34 21.01
N LYS A 213 -9.03 -1.99 21.92
CA LYS A 213 -8.71 -3.33 22.46
C LYS A 213 -8.70 -4.39 21.35
N ALA A 214 -9.69 -4.40 20.46
CA ALA A 214 -9.74 -5.33 19.33
C ALA A 214 -8.60 -5.11 18.34
N ARG A 215 -8.27 -3.85 18.03
CA ARG A 215 -7.13 -3.53 17.15
C ARG A 215 -5.80 -4.01 17.75
N ASN A 216 -5.58 -3.79 19.04
CA ASN A 216 -4.40 -4.31 19.72
C ASN A 216 -4.36 -5.83 19.76
N SER A 217 -5.51 -6.49 19.95
CA SER A 217 -5.59 -7.96 19.87
C SER A 217 -5.24 -8.49 18.47
N LYS A 218 -5.64 -7.78 17.41
CA LYS A 218 -5.27 -8.13 16.04
C LYS A 218 -3.76 -8.02 15.82
N VAL A 219 -3.15 -6.92 16.27
CA VAL A 219 -1.71 -6.65 16.09
C VAL A 219 -0.83 -7.57 16.95
N PHE A 220 -1.14 -7.71 18.24
CA PHE A 220 -0.26 -8.37 19.21
C PHE A 220 -0.62 -9.82 19.50
N ARG A 221 -1.80 -10.28 19.10
CA ARG A 221 -2.30 -11.64 19.41
C ARG A 221 -2.83 -12.37 18.18
N SER A 222 -2.74 -11.77 16.99
CA SER A 222 -3.27 -12.31 15.73
C SER A 222 -4.75 -12.75 15.85
N LYS A 223 -5.51 -12.12 16.76
CA LYS A 223 -6.92 -12.43 16.99
C LYS A 223 -7.76 -11.28 16.48
N GLU A 224 -8.50 -11.52 15.41
CA GLU A 224 -9.43 -10.58 14.81
C GLU A 224 -10.84 -10.75 15.38
N MET A 225 -11.55 -9.63 15.54
CA MET A 225 -12.93 -9.60 16.02
C MET A 225 -13.79 -8.98 14.92
N VAL A 226 -14.80 -9.71 14.46
CA VAL A 226 -15.69 -9.21 13.41
C VAL A 226 -16.62 -8.12 13.94
N VAL A 227 -17.12 -7.27 13.03
CA VAL A 227 -17.95 -6.10 13.39
C VAL A 227 -19.22 -6.49 14.15
N ALA A 228 -19.82 -7.64 13.85
CA ALA A 228 -21.01 -8.12 14.55
C ALA A 228 -20.71 -8.42 16.03
N ASP A 229 -19.65 -9.19 16.28
CA ASP A 229 -19.21 -9.55 17.64
C ASP A 229 -18.80 -8.31 18.44
N MET A 230 -18.08 -7.37 17.79
CA MET A 230 -17.73 -6.09 18.40
C MET A 230 -18.97 -5.29 18.82
N PHE A 231 -19.99 -5.23 17.96
CA PHE A 231 -21.23 -4.54 18.28
C PHE A 231 -21.97 -5.23 19.45
N PHE A 232 -22.02 -6.56 19.48
CA PHE A 232 -22.59 -7.30 20.60
C PHE A 232 -21.82 -7.06 21.90
N GLU A 233 -20.48 -7.05 21.85
CA GLU A 233 -19.63 -6.75 23.02
C GLU A 233 -19.91 -5.35 23.57
N ILE A 234 -20.05 -4.35 22.69
CA ILE A 234 -20.39 -2.97 23.09
C ILE A 234 -21.76 -2.93 23.78
N GLN A 235 -22.76 -3.63 23.25
CA GLN A 235 -24.08 -3.72 23.89
C GLN A 235 -24.00 -4.44 25.23
N PHE A 236 -23.25 -5.55 25.31
CA PHE A 236 -23.11 -6.35 26.50
C PHE A 236 -22.41 -5.59 27.64
N GLU A 237 -21.24 -5.01 27.37
CA GLU A 237 -20.47 -4.22 28.35
C GLU A 237 -21.27 -3.01 28.85
N PHE A 238 -22.06 -2.38 27.97
CA PHE A 238 -22.96 -1.31 28.36
C PHE A 238 -24.12 -1.81 29.25
N MET A 239 -24.76 -2.92 28.89
CA MET A 239 -25.88 -3.49 29.67
C MET A 239 -25.45 -4.11 30.99
N ALA A 240 -24.21 -4.59 31.09
CA ALA A 240 -23.65 -5.21 32.30
C ALA A 240 -23.06 -4.18 33.29
N GLY A 241 -22.75 -2.96 32.82
CA GLY A 241 -22.23 -1.86 33.64
C GLY A 241 -23.28 -0.90 34.21
N LEU A 242 -24.57 -1.11 33.92
CA LEU A 242 -25.73 -0.42 34.49
C LEU A 242 -26.36 -1.25 35.62
#